data_AF-A0A7W7S919-F1
#
_entry.id   AF-A0A7W7S919-F1
#
_cell.length_a   1.000
_cell.length_b   1.000
_cell.length_c   1.000
_cell.angle_alpha   90.00
_cell.angle_beta   90.00
_cell.angle_gamma   90.00
#
_symmetry.space_group_name_H-M   'P 1'
#
loop_
_entity.id
_entity.type
_entity.pdbx_description
1 polymer ?
#
loop_
_entity_poly.entity_id
_entity_poly.type
_entity_poly.pdbx_seq_one_letter_code
_entity_poly.pdbx_strand_id
1 'polypeptide(L)'
;MTSFVTHRERVLDPSLSVLRRHRELWVCLEVFAPYGFHGTYHHLTVSARMPRDLASDPDSLVRAVTELDRARVLWQAAGARYAERRRVEKRELGLRAPRRPGPWWQAEPAQGCYVVDVLCHPGLCLPEYVHRQVLLAEGAELPGCRECGDERPVVSRSTGHGFIELCPGCAAVRRSCACGVRHVLRAGAAVGWPSLRLREHLTADGLPRETDGIAERIAQLELVPPPRVSSRGSRFLPGRRPGPSG
;
A
#
# COMPACT_ATOMS: atom_id res chain seq x y z
N MET A 1 21.35 -12.56 1.66
CA MET A 1 20.09 -12.30 0.91
C MET A 1 20.46 -11.63 -0.40
N THR A 2 19.99 -12.14 -1.53
CA THR A 2 20.23 -11.55 -2.86
C THR A 2 19.54 -10.20 -3.00
N SER A 3 20.19 -9.26 -3.69
CA SER A 3 19.74 -7.87 -3.79
C SER A 3 18.60 -7.70 -4.80
N PHE A 4 17.78 -6.65 -4.67
CA PHE A 4 16.76 -6.28 -5.66
C PHE A 4 17.32 -6.22 -7.09
N VAL A 5 18.54 -5.72 -7.26
CA VAL A 5 19.20 -5.58 -8.57
C VAL A 5 19.38 -6.95 -9.21
N THR A 6 19.84 -7.95 -8.46
CA THR A 6 20.01 -9.32 -8.93
C THR A 6 18.69 -9.95 -9.39
N HIS A 7 17.62 -9.73 -8.63
CA HIS A 7 16.29 -10.24 -8.98
C HIS A 7 15.74 -9.53 -10.22
N ARG A 8 15.92 -8.20 -10.33
CA ARG A 8 15.57 -7.41 -11.50
C ARG A 8 16.28 -7.92 -12.76
N GLU A 9 17.59 -8.16 -12.70
CA GLU A 9 18.36 -8.70 -13.83
C GLU A 9 17.77 -10.02 -14.32
N ARG A 10 17.35 -10.91 -13.41
CA ARG A 10 16.69 -12.17 -13.77
C ARG A 10 15.27 -12.00 -14.33
N VAL A 11 14.55 -10.93 -14.00
CA VAL A 11 13.28 -10.61 -14.68
C VAL A 11 13.55 -10.16 -16.12
N LEU A 12 14.64 -9.43 -16.34
CA LEU A 12 15.04 -8.93 -17.65
C LEU A 12 15.67 -10.00 -18.54
N ASP A 13 16.22 -11.07 -17.97
CA ASP A 13 16.88 -12.15 -18.69
C ASP A 13 15.88 -12.99 -19.53
N PRO A 14 15.94 -12.91 -20.88
CA PRO A 14 15.02 -13.65 -21.75
C PRO A 14 15.34 -15.14 -21.83
N SER A 15 16.52 -15.59 -21.36
CA SER A 15 16.88 -17.01 -21.35
C SER A 15 16.15 -17.81 -20.26
N LEU A 16 15.61 -17.12 -19.26
CA LEU A 16 14.84 -17.73 -18.19
C LEU A 16 13.38 -17.95 -18.59
N SER A 17 12.79 -19.03 -18.08
CA SER A 17 11.37 -19.30 -18.29
C SER A 17 10.51 -18.17 -17.72
N VAL A 18 9.36 -17.93 -18.35
CA VAL A 18 8.40 -16.88 -17.92
C VAL A 18 7.99 -17.05 -16.45
N LEU A 19 7.77 -18.29 -16.01
CA LEU A 19 7.46 -18.60 -14.61
C LEU A 19 8.61 -18.23 -13.66
N ARG A 20 9.86 -18.44 -14.08
CA ARG A 20 11.01 -18.03 -13.29
C ARG A 20 11.08 -16.51 -13.20
N ARG A 21 10.96 -15.81 -14.33
CA ARG A 21 10.96 -14.34 -14.39
C ARG A 21 9.86 -13.75 -13.50
N HIS A 22 8.65 -14.31 -13.53
CA HIS A 22 7.54 -13.91 -12.66
C HIS A 22 7.83 -14.11 -11.18
N ARG A 23 8.47 -15.22 -10.80
CA ARG A 23 8.91 -15.45 -9.41
C ARG A 23 9.97 -14.44 -8.97
N GLU A 24 10.90 -14.07 -9.83
CA GLU A 24 11.93 -13.08 -9.51
C GLU A 24 11.32 -11.68 -9.32
N LEU A 25 10.29 -11.33 -10.10
CA LEU A 25 9.49 -10.11 -9.89
C LEU A 25 8.83 -10.08 -8.50
N TRP A 26 8.36 -11.23 -8.00
CA TRP A 26 7.81 -11.30 -6.64
C TRP A 26 8.85 -11.01 -5.57
N VAL A 27 10.08 -11.51 -5.73
CA VAL A 27 11.15 -11.19 -4.79
C VAL A 27 11.49 -9.70 -4.85
N CYS A 28 11.44 -9.06 -6.02
CA CYS A 28 11.56 -7.60 -6.10
C CYS A 28 10.48 -6.88 -5.27
N LEU A 29 9.23 -7.36 -5.31
CA LEU A 29 8.11 -6.81 -4.53
C LEU A 29 8.26 -7.01 -3.03
N GLU A 30 8.87 -8.11 -2.58
CA GLU A 30 9.20 -8.31 -1.15
C GLU A 30 10.17 -7.23 -0.64
N VAL A 31 11.01 -6.67 -1.51
CA VAL A 31 11.97 -5.63 -1.14
C VAL A 31 11.38 -4.21 -1.26
N PHE A 32 10.48 -3.96 -2.22
CA PHE A 32 9.88 -2.65 -2.44
C PHE A 32 8.43 -2.75 -2.94
N ALA A 33 7.48 -2.37 -2.09
CA ALA A 33 6.05 -2.40 -2.39
C ALA A 33 5.33 -1.19 -1.77
N PRO A 34 5.27 -0.03 -2.45
CA PRO A 34 4.71 1.21 -1.91
C PRO A 34 3.24 1.10 -1.45
N TYR A 35 2.44 0.22 -2.06
CA TYR A 35 1.04 -0.03 -1.68
C TYR A 35 0.86 -1.28 -0.81
N GLY A 36 1.96 -1.82 -0.26
CA GLY A 36 2.01 -3.19 0.23
C GLY A 36 2.05 -4.20 -0.93
N PHE A 37 2.37 -5.46 -0.60
CA PHE A 37 2.71 -6.48 -1.59
C PHE A 37 1.58 -6.73 -2.61
N HIS A 38 0.36 -7.01 -2.15
CA HIS A 38 -0.78 -7.29 -3.04
C HIS A 38 -1.21 -6.07 -3.86
N GLY A 39 -1.29 -4.89 -3.24
CA GLY A 39 -1.68 -3.66 -3.95
C GLY A 39 -0.66 -3.25 -5.01
N THR A 40 0.64 -3.39 -4.71
CA THR A 40 1.71 -3.10 -5.68
C THR A 40 1.72 -4.13 -6.80
N TYR A 41 1.54 -5.42 -6.50
CA TYR A 41 1.42 -6.45 -7.53
C TYR A 41 0.24 -6.20 -8.46
N HIS A 42 -0.93 -5.85 -7.91
CA HIS A 42 -2.11 -5.51 -8.70
C HIS A 42 -1.84 -4.30 -9.60
N HIS A 43 -1.26 -3.23 -9.02
CA HIS A 43 -0.89 -2.04 -9.76
C HIS A 43 0.01 -2.37 -10.95
N LEU A 44 1.08 -3.15 -10.74
CA LEU A 44 1.98 -3.57 -11.82
C LEU A 44 1.27 -4.44 -12.86
N THR A 45 0.33 -5.28 -12.43
CA THR A 45 -0.46 -6.10 -13.33
C THR A 45 -1.26 -5.23 -14.30
N VAL A 46 -1.91 -4.18 -13.80
CA VAL A 46 -2.73 -3.27 -14.62
C VAL A 46 -1.87 -2.32 -15.45
N SER A 47 -0.90 -1.64 -14.85
CA SER A 47 -0.02 -0.65 -15.53
C SER A 47 0.81 -1.29 -16.64
N ALA A 48 1.38 -2.47 -16.37
CA ALA A 48 2.17 -3.20 -17.34
C ALA A 48 1.32 -4.07 -18.29
N ARG A 49 -0.01 -4.11 -18.14
CA ARG A 49 -0.93 -4.95 -18.91
C ARG A 49 -0.48 -6.42 -18.93
N MET A 50 -0.25 -6.98 -17.75
CA MET A 50 0.18 -8.38 -17.63
C MET A 50 -1.00 -9.30 -17.98
N PRO A 51 -0.90 -10.11 -19.05
CA PRO A 51 -1.98 -11.01 -19.44
C PRO A 51 -2.16 -12.14 -18.42
N ARG A 52 -3.30 -12.83 -18.48
CA ARG A 52 -3.52 -14.03 -17.66
C ARG A 52 -2.46 -15.09 -17.97
N ASP A 53 -2.27 -15.39 -19.25
CA ASP A 53 -1.18 -16.21 -19.74
C ASP A 53 0.05 -15.34 -20.06
N LEU A 54 1.03 -15.33 -19.14
CA LEU A 54 2.27 -14.56 -19.31
C LEU A 54 3.13 -15.03 -20.49
N ALA A 55 2.91 -16.24 -21.03
CA ALA A 55 3.63 -16.69 -22.22
C ALA A 55 3.20 -15.91 -23.48
N SER A 56 1.99 -15.35 -23.49
CA SER A 56 1.48 -14.53 -24.60
C SER A 56 2.15 -13.14 -24.68
N ASP A 57 2.60 -12.60 -23.55
CA ASP A 57 3.38 -11.36 -23.47
C ASP A 57 4.37 -11.42 -22.30
N PRO A 58 5.56 -12.03 -22.50
CA PRO A 58 6.62 -12.06 -21.50
C PRO A 58 7.18 -10.67 -21.18
N ASP A 59 7.06 -9.71 -22.10
CA ASP A 59 7.60 -8.36 -21.95
C ASP A 59 6.77 -7.51 -20.97
N SER A 60 5.54 -7.94 -20.66
CA SER A 60 4.77 -7.38 -19.54
C SER A 60 5.54 -7.42 -18.20
N LEU A 61 6.37 -8.44 -17.97
CA LEU A 61 7.21 -8.54 -16.78
C LEU A 61 8.37 -7.52 -16.81
N VAL A 62 8.92 -7.25 -18.00
CA VAL A 62 9.95 -6.22 -18.21
C VAL A 62 9.38 -4.85 -17.93
N ARG A 63 8.18 -4.55 -18.45
CA ARG A 63 7.47 -3.28 -18.18
C ARG A 63 7.22 -3.10 -16.68
N ALA A 64 6.68 -4.14 -16.03
CA ALA A 64 6.40 -4.12 -14.60
C ALA A 64 7.66 -3.87 -13.74
N VAL A 65 8.74 -4.63 -13.97
CA VAL A 65 9.97 -4.47 -13.16
C VAL A 65 10.68 -3.15 -13.44
N THR A 66 10.59 -2.65 -14.68
CA THR A 66 11.16 -1.35 -15.06
C THR A 66 10.46 -0.20 -14.35
N GLU A 67 9.13 -0.23 -14.28
CA GLU A 67 8.36 0.76 -13.53
C GLU A 67 8.69 0.71 -12.03
N LEU A 68 8.75 -0.50 -11.45
CA LEU A 68 9.09 -0.71 -10.05
C LEU A 68 10.50 -0.19 -9.71
N ASP A 69 11.46 -0.45 -10.59
CA ASP A 69 12.86 0.00 -10.44
C ASP A 69 12.98 1.53 -10.51
N ARG A 70 12.32 2.17 -11.49
CA ARG A 70 12.30 3.64 -11.59
C ARG A 70 11.76 4.29 -10.31
N ALA A 71 10.68 3.73 -9.76
CA ALA A 71 10.09 4.19 -8.51
C ALA A 71 11.03 3.95 -7.30
N ARG A 72 11.69 2.78 -7.27
CA ARG A 72 12.65 2.42 -6.22
C ARG A 72 13.85 3.37 -6.21
N VAL A 73 14.38 3.76 -7.36
CA VAL A 73 15.50 4.71 -7.46
C VAL A 73 15.14 6.05 -6.80
N LEU A 74 13.94 6.58 -7.06
CA LEU A 74 13.45 7.80 -6.42
C LEU A 74 13.33 7.64 -4.90
N TRP A 75 12.80 6.51 -4.44
CA TRP A 75 12.68 6.19 -3.02
C TRP A 75 14.04 6.10 -2.32
N GLN A 76 15.03 5.43 -2.93
CA GLN A 76 16.39 5.35 -2.40
C GLN A 76 17.06 6.71 -2.31
N ALA A 77 16.93 7.53 -3.35
CA ALA A 77 17.48 8.89 -3.36
C ALA A 77 16.85 9.75 -2.24
N ALA A 78 15.52 9.67 -2.06
CA ALA A 78 14.82 10.36 -0.98
C ALA A 78 15.25 9.86 0.41
N GLY A 79 15.43 8.54 0.57
CA GLY A 79 15.95 7.93 1.79
C GLY A 79 17.36 8.41 2.14
N ALA A 80 18.25 8.52 1.15
CA ALA A 80 19.60 9.03 1.33
C ALA A 80 19.60 10.51 1.76
N ARG A 81 18.80 11.36 1.10
CA ARG A 81 18.63 12.77 1.49
C ARG A 81 18.09 12.90 2.91
N TYR A 82 17.08 12.10 3.27
CA TYR A 82 16.54 12.09 4.62
C TYR A 82 17.59 11.68 5.66
N ALA A 83 18.36 10.63 5.39
CA ALA A 83 19.42 10.17 6.28
C ALA A 83 20.47 11.26 6.51
N GLU A 84 20.84 12.00 5.46
CA GLU A 84 21.79 13.11 5.57
C GLU A 84 21.22 14.26 6.40
N ARG A 85 19.99 14.70 6.12
CA ARG A 85 19.29 15.71 6.93
C ARG A 85 19.24 15.30 8.41
N ARG A 86 18.93 14.03 8.71
CA ARG A 86 18.89 13.52 10.09
C ARG A 86 20.27 13.51 10.76
N ARG A 87 21.36 13.27 10.02
CA ARG A 87 22.72 13.38 10.57
C ARG A 87 23.04 14.82 10.96
N VAL A 88 22.72 15.78 10.09
CA VAL A 88 22.88 17.22 10.34
C VAL A 88 22.05 17.65 11.55
N GLU A 89 20.75 17.37 11.57
CA GLU A 89 19.84 17.72 12.67
C GLU A 89 20.31 17.12 14.02
N LYS A 90 20.83 15.88 14.00
CA LYS A 90 21.37 15.24 15.20
C LYS A 90 22.66 15.91 15.69
N ARG A 91 23.57 16.29 14.78
CA ARG A 91 24.90 16.84 15.10
C ARG A 91 24.83 18.32 15.49
N GLU A 92 24.09 19.11 14.72
CA GLU A 92 24.12 20.58 14.83
C GLU A 92 23.00 21.11 15.72
N LEU A 93 21.80 20.52 15.64
CA LEU A 93 20.61 21.01 16.36
C LEU A 93 20.30 20.19 17.62
N GLY A 94 21.05 19.12 17.89
CA GLY A 94 20.80 18.21 19.01
C GLY A 94 19.50 17.42 18.92
N LEU A 95 18.79 17.44 17.79
CA LEU A 95 17.48 16.81 17.60
C LEU A 95 17.61 15.30 17.40
N ARG A 96 17.58 14.54 18.51
CA ARG A 96 17.73 13.08 18.49
C ARG A 96 16.50 12.33 17.98
N ALA A 97 15.30 12.89 18.18
CA ALA A 97 14.07 12.34 17.62
C ALA A 97 13.76 12.97 16.25
N PRO A 98 13.29 12.19 15.27
CA PRO A 98 12.77 12.75 14.02
C PRO A 98 11.51 13.57 14.29
N ARG A 99 11.37 14.70 13.59
CA ARG A 99 10.12 15.47 13.60
C ARG A 99 8.98 14.62 13.01
N ARG A 100 7.79 14.72 13.59
CA ARG A 100 6.58 14.03 13.10
C ARG A 100 5.72 14.99 12.27
N PRO A 101 5.04 14.50 11.23
CA PRO A 101 5.12 13.14 10.69
C PRO A 101 6.47 12.90 9.97
N GLY A 102 7.02 11.68 10.13
CA GLY A 102 8.18 11.25 9.37
C GLY A 102 7.82 10.94 7.92
N PRO A 103 8.80 10.59 7.07
CA PRO A 103 8.48 10.19 5.70
C PRO A 103 7.55 8.97 5.69
N TRP A 104 6.69 8.86 4.68
CA TRP A 104 5.64 7.85 4.60
C TRP A 104 6.15 6.40 4.70
N TRP A 105 7.39 6.12 4.27
CA TRP A 105 8.04 4.81 4.40
C TRP A 105 8.58 4.52 5.81
N GLN A 106 8.59 5.51 6.72
CA GLN A 106 8.85 5.35 8.16
C GLN A 106 7.60 5.56 9.00
N ALA A 107 6.55 6.15 8.43
CA ALA A 107 5.27 6.25 9.09
C ALA A 107 4.75 4.83 9.32
N GLU A 108 4.36 4.53 10.55
CA GLU A 108 3.40 3.46 10.73
C GLU A 108 2.16 3.80 9.87
N PRO A 109 1.54 2.83 9.19
CA PRO A 109 0.33 3.07 8.44
C PRO A 109 -0.62 3.89 9.30
N ALA A 110 -0.95 5.10 8.87
CA ALA A 110 -1.62 6.10 9.70
C ALA A 110 -2.78 5.48 10.46
N GLN A 111 -2.89 5.79 11.76
CA GLN A 111 -4.04 5.42 12.58
C GLN A 111 -5.29 6.10 11.97
N GLY A 112 -5.97 5.37 11.10
CA GLY A 112 -7.06 5.85 10.25
C GLY A 112 -7.73 4.66 9.57
N CYS A 113 -8.89 4.89 8.98
CA CYS A 113 -9.68 3.83 8.36
C CYS A 113 -8.87 3.16 7.24
N TYR A 114 -8.82 1.83 7.19
CA TYR A 114 -8.08 1.11 6.15
C TYR A 114 -9.06 0.68 5.05
N VAL A 115 -8.86 1.19 3.84
CA VAL A 115 -9.42 0.54 2.64
C VAL A 115 -8.50 -0.63 2.31
N VAL A 116 -9.03 -1.84 2.44
CA VAL A 116 -8.26 -3.08 2.22
C VAL A 116 -8.47 -3.61 0.81
N ASP A 117 -9.31 -2.96 -0.01
CA ASP A 117 -9.43 -3.39 -1.39
C ASP A 117 -8.11 -3.15 -2.12
N VAL A 118 -7.37 -4.26 -2.33
CA VAL A 118 -6.07 -4.31 -3.01
C VAL A 118 -6.15 -3.81 -4.45
N LEU A 119 -7.36 -3.74 -5.00
CA LEU A 119 -7.64 -3.24 -6.33
C LEU A 119 -7.85 -1.71 -6.36
N CYS A 120 -7.99 -1.08 -5.20
CA CYS A 120 -8.03 0.37 -5.04
C CYS A 120 -6.63 0.89 -4.71
N HIS A 121 -5.90 1.28 -5.75
CA HIS A 121 -4.62 2.00 -5.62
C HIS A 121 -4.64 3.26 -6.50
N PRO A 122 -3.73 4.22 -6.29
CA PRO A 122 -3.55 5.36 -7.18
C PRO A 122 -3.41 4.93 -8.64
N GLY A 123 -4.04 5.68 -9.55
CA GLY A 123 -3.89 5.50 -11.00
C GLY A 123 -2.60 6.11 -11.57
N LEU A 124 -1.83 6.83 -10.75
CA LEU A 124 -0.48 7.31 -11.10
C LEU A 124 0.46 6.11 -11.27
N CYS A 125 1.39 6.17 -12.22
CA CYS A 125 2.46 5.19 -12.28
C CYS A 125 3.32 5.27 -11.00
N LEU A 126 4.00 4.17 -10.64
CA LEU A 126 4.77 4.13 -9.39
C LEU A 126 5.81 5.26 -9.25
N PRO A 127 6.57 5.64 -10.28
CA PRO A 127 7.52 6.74 -10.17
C PRO A 127 6.85 8.08 -9.81
N GLU A 128 5.71 8.38 -10.43
CA GLU A 128 4.93 9.59 -10.14
C GLU A 128 4.37 9.56 -8.72
N TYR A 129 3.82 8.42 -8.30
CA TYR A 129 3.34 8.23 -6.94
C TYR A 129 4.47 8.47 -5.93
N VAL A 130 5.62 7.81 -6.10
CA VAL A 130 6.76 7.97 -5.18
C VAL A 130 7.27 9.40 -5.18
N HIS A 131 7.42 10.02 -6.35
CA HIS A 131 7.85 11.41 -6.45
C HIS A 131 6.91 12.34 -5.68
N ARG A 132 5.60 12.18 -5.88
CA ARG A 132 4.56 12.93 -5.18
C ARG A 132 4.67 12.76 -3.66
N GLN A 133 4.82 11.53 -3.20
CA GLN A 133 4.94 11.25 -1.76
C GLN A 133 6.24 11.81 -1.15
N VAL A 134 7.32 11.87 -1.93
CA VAL A 134 8.57 12.53 -1.52
C VAL A 134 8.37 14.03 -1.35
N LEU A 135 7.71 14.70 -2.31
CA LEU A 135 7.39 16.12 -2.21
C LEU A 135 6.52 16.43 -0.97
N LEU A 136 5.48 15.62 -0.72
CA LEU A 136 4.63 15.76 0.47
C LEU A 136 5.42 15.57 1.77
N ALA A 137 6.36 14.61 1.81
CA ALA A 137 7.23 14.38 2.96
C ALA A 137 8.25 15.51 3.18
N GLU A 138 8.58 16.26 2.12
CA GLU A 138 9.44 17.45 2.16
C GLU A 138 8.64 18.74 2.42
N GLY A 139 7.33 18.64 2.67
CA GLY A 139 6.46 19.74 3.09
C GLY A 139 5.76 20.48 1.95
N ALA A 140 5.83 19.96 0.71
CA ALA A 140 5.11 20.56 -0.40
C ALA A 140 3.58 20.48 -0.20
N GLU A 141 2.89 21.57 -0.53
CA GLU A 141 1.43 21.60 -0.64
C GLU A 141 1.03 21.26 -2.07
N LEU A 142 0.54 20.04 -2.29
CA LEU A 142 0.10 19.59 -3.60
C LEU A 142 -1.43 19.59 -3.67
N PRO A 143 -2.03 19.98 -4.82
CA PRO A 143 -3.47 20.00 -4.97
C PRO A 143 -4.05 18.58 -5.00
N GLY A 144 -5.34 18.46 -4.69
CA GLY A 144 -6.10 17.22 -4.80
C GLY A 144 -5.75 16.16 -3.74
N CYS A 145 -5.92 14.89 -4.09
CA CYS A 145 -5.62 13.76 -3.23
C CYS A 145 -4.13 13.63 -2.93
N ARG A 146 -3.78 13.35 -1.67
CA ARG A 146 -2.38 13.08 -1.27
C ARG A 146 -1.79 11.92 -2.07
N GLU A 147 -2.58 10.88 -2.31
CA GLU A 147 -2.12 9.66 -2.98
C GLU A 147 -2.08 9.78 -4.51
N CYS A 148 -3.16 10.25 -5.14
CA CYS A 148 -3.29 10.22 -6.61
C CYS A 148 -3.44 11.59 -7.30
N GLY A 149 -3.52 12.69 -6.54
CA GLY A 149 -3.72 14.03 -7.10
C GLY A 149 -5.15 14.35 -7.56
N ASP A 150 -6.10 13.42 -7.43
CA ASP A 150 -7.49 13.64 -7.85
C ASP A 150 -8.17 14.77 -7.04
N GLU A 151 -8.77 15.72 -7.76
CA GLU A 151 -9.42 16.92 -7.23
C GLU A 151 -10.95 16.81 -7.19
N ARG A 152 -11.53 15.71 -7.72
CA ARG A 152 -12.97 15.50 -7.67
C ARG A 152 -13.48 15.46 -6.22
N PRO A 153 -14.75 15.86 -5.99
CA PRO A 153 -15.35 15.82 -4.66
C PRO A 153 -15.23 14.44 -4.00
N VAL A 154 -15.01 14.45 -2.69
CA VAL A 154 -14.87 13.22 -1.91
C VAL A 154 -16.18 12.42 -1.87
N VAL A 155 -16.04 11.10 -1.77
CA VAL A 155 -17.18 10.20 -1.55
C VAL A 155 -17.32 9.96 -0.05
N SER A 156 -18.45 10.39 0.51
CA SER A 156 -18.75 10.19 1.92
C SER A 156 -19.41 8.83 2.16
N ARG A 157 -18.96 8.09 3.18
CA ARG A 157 -19.58 6.85 3.62
C ARG A 157 -19.87 6.90 5.11
N SER A 158 -21.08 6.51 5.49
CA SER A 158 -21.44 6.34 6.90
C SER A 158 -20.64 5.18 7.47
N THR A 159 -20.13 5.35 8.70
CA THR A 159 -19.49 4.30 9.48
C THR A 159 -20.40 3.70 10.56
N GLY A 160 -21.64 4.18 10.66
CA GLY A 160 -22.50 3.96 11.84
C GLY A 160 -22.12 4.82 13.06
N HIS A 161 -20.89 5.32 13.14
CA HIS A 161 -20.43 6.25 14.19
C HIS A 161 -20.23 7.69 13.69
N GLY A 162 -20.33 7.90 12.37
CA GLY A 162 -20.05 9.16 11.71
C GLY A 162 -19.80 8.91 10.23
N PHE A 163 -18.90 9.68 9.63
CA PHE A 163 -18.56 9.56 8.23
C PHE A 163 -17.07 9.44 8.00
N ILE A 164 -16.71 8.79 6.90
CA ILE A 164 -15.39 8.82 6.29
C ILE A 164 -15.50 9.44 4.91
N GLU A 165 -14.45 10.15 4.50
CA GLU A 165 -14.36 10.74 3.17
C GLU A 165 -13.28 10.01 2.38
N LEU A 166 -13.66 9.44 1.23
CA LEU A 166 -12.78 8.68 0.35
C LEU A 166 -12.48 9.49 -0.92
N CYS A 167 -11.27 9.36 -1.43
CA CYS A 167 -10.93 9.86 -2.75
C CYS A 167 -11.63 9.02 -3.83
N PRO A 168 -12.36 9.64 -4.78
CA PRO A 168 -13.04 8.90 -5.85
C PRO A 168 -12.09 8.21 -6.83
N GLY A 169 -10.84 8.67 -6.93
CA GLY A 169 -9.85 8.13 -7.88
C GLY A 169 -8.93 7.03 -7.35
N CYS A 170 -8.87 6.81 -6.03
CA CYS A 170 -8.01 5.76 -5.46
C CYS A 170 -8.51 5.16 -4.14
N ALA A 171 -9.70 5.57 -3.68
CA ALA A 171 -10.28 5.21 -2.39
C ALA A 171 -9.43 5.59 -1.16
N ALA A 172 -8.35 6.36 -1.31
CA ALA A 172 -7.58 6.83 -0.16
C ALA A 172 -8.45 7.64 0.81
N VAL A 173 -8.30 7.40 2.11
CA VAL A 173 -9.06 8.10 3.14
C VAL A 173 -8.54 9.53 3.26
N ARG A 174 -9.42 10.49 2.93
CA ARG A 174 -9.18 11.95 3.03
C ARG A 174 -9.53 12.47 4.41
N ARG A 175 -10.59 11.92 5.01
CA ARG A 175 -11.02 12.20 6.39
C ARG A 175 -11.44 10.90 7.05
N SER A 176 -10.84 10.60 8.20
CA SER A 176 -11.23 9.46 9.03
C SER A 176 -12.46 9.77 9.88
N CYS A 177 -13.13 8.73 10.35
CA CYS A 177 -14.23 8.89 11.30
C CYS A 177 -13.75 9.53 12.60
N ALA A 178 -14.51 10.49 13.13
CA ALA A 178 -14.17 11.21 14.36
C ALA A 178 -14.27 10.36 15.65
N CYS A 179 -14.82 9.14 15.56
CA CYS A 179 -15.03 8.27 16.73
C CYS A 179 -13.75 7.70 17.36
N GLY A 180 -12.59 7.91 16.72
CA GLY A 180 -11.30 7.36 17.17
C GLY A 180 -11.15 5.84 16.98
N VAL A 181 -12.19 5.16 16.48
CA VAL A 181 -12.16 3.72 16.18
C VAL A 181 -11.61 3.49 14.78
N ARG A 182 -10.75 2.47 14.65
CA ARG A 182 -10.27 2.00 13.36
C ARG A 182 -11.40 1.26 12.63
N HIS A 183 -11.88 1.86 11.54
CA HIS A 183 -12.79 1.20 10.62
C HIS A 183 -12.02 0.48 9.52
N VAL A 184 -12.45 -0.73 9.18
CA VAL A 184 -11.92 -1.50 8.06
C VAL A 184 -12.98 -1.52 6.98
N LEU A 185 -12.62 -1.08 5.78
CA LEU A 185 -13.49 -1.13 4.61
C LEU A 185 -13.00 -2.24 3.69
N ARG A 186 -13.91 -3.13 3.30
CA ARG A 186 -13.65 -4.18 2.33
C ARG A 186 -14.71 -4.15 1.25
N ALA A 187 -14.31 -4.39 0.01
CA ALA A 187 -15.30 -4.71 -1.02
C ALA A 187 -15.97 -6.04 -0.65
N GLY A 188 -17.29 -6.13 -0.80
CA GLY A 188 -18.05 -7.36 -0.52
C GLY A 188 -17.56 -8.58 -1.31
N ALA A 189 -17.02 -8.37 -2.52
CA ALA A 189 -16.39 -9.39 -3.36
C ALA A 189 -14.85 -9.23 -3.41
N ALA A 190 -14.20 -9.12 -2.25
CA ALA A 190 -12.75 -8.97 -2.17
C ALA A 190 -12.04 -10.13 -2.91
N VAL A 191 -11.21 -9.77 -3.90
CA VAL A 191 -10.44 -10.75 -4.68
C VAL A 191 -9.39 -11.39 -3.77
N GLY A 192 -9.50 -12.70 -3.59
CA GLY A 192 -8.52 -13.47 -2.82
C GLY A 192 -7.16 -13.48 -3.51
N TRP A 193 -6.10 -13.69 -2.73
CA TRP A 193 -4.73 -13.76 -3.27
C TRP A 193 -4.54 -14.76 -4.42
N PRO A 194 -5.12 -15.98 -4.38
CA PRO A 194 -5.02 -16.92 -5.50
C PRO A 194 -5.54 -16.32 -6.83
N SER A 195 -6.73 -15.72 -6.80
CA SER A 195 -7.34 -15.08 -7.97
C SER A 195 -6.57 -13.85 -8.42
N LEU A 196 -6.06 -13.04 -7.49
CA LEU A 196 -5.21 -11.88 -7.80
C LEU A 196 -3.92 -12.32 -8.50
N ARG A 197 -3.24 -13.33 -7.95
CA ARG A 197 -2.02 -13.92 -8.49
C ARG A 197 -2.21 -14.40 -9.92
N LEU A 198 -3.31 -15.12 -10.16
CA LEU A 198 -3.68 -15.68 -11.45
C LEU A 198 -4.34 -14.66 -12.39
N ARG A 199 -4.58 -13.44 -11.90
CA ARG A 199 -5.18 -12.32 -12.66
C ARG A 199 -6.58 -12.67 -13.18
N GLU A 200 -7.32 -13.48 -12.43
CA GLU A 200 -8.66 -13.97 -12.79
C GLU A 200 -9.69 -12.84 -12.85
N HIS A 201 -9.44 -11.73 -12.17
CA HIS A 201 -10.30 -10.54 -12.17
C HIS A 201 -10.05 -9.62 -13.37
N LEU A 202 -8.97 -9.82 -14.14
CA LEU A 202 -8.70 -9.03 -15.36
C LEU A 202 -9.22 -9.72 -16.62
N THR A 203 -9.34 -9.02 -17.74
CA THR A 203 -9.54 -9.62 -19.07
C THR A 203 -8.33 -10.49 -19.46
N ALA A 204 -8.45 -11.24 -20.56
CA ALA A 204 -7.33 -12.04 -21.07
C ALA A 204 -6.09 -11.17 -21.35
N ASP A 205 -6.31 -9.96 -21.87
CA ASP A 205 -5.30 -8.96 -22.22
C ASP A 205 -4.77 -8.13 -21.03
N GLY A 206 -5.16 -8.49 -19.80
CA GLY A 206 -4.66 -7.83 -18.59
C GLY A 206 -5.31 -6.47 -18.29
N LEU A 207 -6.51 -6.20 -18.81
CA LEU A 207 -7.28 -4.99 -18.47
C LEU A 207 -8.27 -5.26 -17.34
N PRO A 208 -8.57 -4.28 -16.47
CA PRO A 208 -9.71 -4.39 -15.56
C PRO A 208 -11.00 -4.59 -16.35
N ARG A 209 -11.94 -5.38 -15.83
CA ARG A 209 -13.29 -5.45 -16.42
C ARG A 209 -14.01 -4.13 -16.17
N GLU A 210 -14.95 -3.77 -17.04
CA GLU A 210 -15.71 -2.51 -16.90
C GLU A 210 -16.42 -2.39 -15.53
N THR A 211 -16.85 -3.51 -14.97
CA THR A 211 -17.48 -3.62 -13.64
C THR A 211 -16.51 -3.49 -12.47
N ASP A 212 -15.20 -3.46 -12.71
CA ASP A 212 -14.15 -3.42 -11.69
C ASP A 212 -13.53 -2.01 -11.50
N GLY A 213 -14.18 -0.98 -12.06
CA GLY A 213 -13.73 0.41 -11.91
C GLY A 213 -13.69 0.86 -10.44
N ILE A 214 -12.77 1.78 -10.13
CA ILE A 214 -12.56 2.28 -8.75
C ILE A 214 -13.85 2.86 -8.14
N ALA A 215 -14.68 3.55 -8.93
CA ALA A 215 -15.95 4.10 -8.46
C ALA A 215 -16.93 3.00 -8.01
N GLU A 216 -17.05 1.94 -8.81
CA GLU A 216 -17.91 0.79 -8.49
C GLU A 216 -17.37 0.03 -7.27
N ARG A 217 -16.05 -0.14 -7.17
CA ARG A 217 -15.43 -0.73 -5.98
C ARG A 217 -15.65 0.10 -4.72
N ILE A 218 -15.51 1.43 -4.82
CA ILE A 218 -15.87 2.35 -3.73
C ILE A 218 -17.35 2.18 -3.35
N ALA A 219 -18.25 2.01 -4.32
CA ALA A 219 -19.68 1.78 -4.12
C ALA A 219 -19.98 0.43 -3.40
N GLN A 220 -19.10 -0.56 -3.53
CA GLN A 220 -19.21 -1.88 -2.91
C GLN A 220 -18.42 -2.01 -1.58
N LEU A 221 -17.72 -0.96 -1.14
CA LEU A 221 -17.02 -0.98 0.15
C LEU A 221 -18.04 -1.05 1.30
N GLU A 222 -17.91 -2.12 2.08
CA GLU A 222 -18.65 -2.35 3.31
C GLU A 222 -17.72 -2.20 4.52
N LEU A 223 -18.28 -1.71 5.62
CA LEU A 223 -17.57 -1.71 6.90
C LEU A 223 -17.52 -3.12 7.43
N VAL A 224 -16.32 -3.61 7.67
CA VAL A 224 -16.13 -4.80 8.46
C VAL A 224 -16.19 -4.39 9.93
N PRO A 225 -17.18 -4.87 10.72
CA PRO A 225 -17.20 -4.61 12.14
C PRO A 225 -15.89 -5.12 12.75
N PRO A 226 -15.31 -4.42 13.74
CA PRO A 226 -14.14 -4.94 14.43
C PRO A 226 -14.46 -6.34 14.98
N PRO A 227 -13.50 -7.28 14.97
CA PRO A 227 -13.72 -8.58 15.59
C PRO A 227 -14.22 -8.34 17.01
N ARG A 228 -15.36 -8.95 17.38
CA ARG A 228 -15.88 -8.84 18.74
C ARG A 228 -14.79 -9.36 19.68
N VAL A 229 -14.18 -8.45 20.44
CA VAL A 229 -13.33 -8.86 21.56
C VAL A 229 -14.27 -9.58 22.52
N SER A 230 -14.18 -10.90 22.55
CA SER A 230 -14.92 -11.71 23.52
C SER A 230 -14.53 -11.22 24.91
N SER A 231 -15.46 -10.54 25.58
CA SER A 231 -15.35 -10.12 26.97
C SER A 231 -15.49 -11.34 27.91
N ARG A 232 -14.87 -12.47 27.59
CA ARG A 232 -14.72 -13.60 28.51
C ARG A 232 -13.52 -13.36 29.43
N GLY A 233 -13.79 -12.59 30.48
CA GLY A 233 -13.34 -12.85 31.85
C GLY A 233 -11.84 -12.91 32.12
N SER A 234 -11.18 -11.75 32.18
CA SER A 234 -10.09 -11.60 33.15
C SER A 234 -10.71 -11.35 34.52
N ARG A 235 -11.04 -12.42 35.25
CA ARG A 235 -11.21 -12.31 36.70
C ARG A 235 -9.80 -12.14 37.27
N PHE A 236 -9.44 -10.90 37.53
CA PHE A 236 -8.41 -10.58 38.52
C PHE A 236 -8.80 -11.26 39.84
N LEU A 237 -8.12 -12.35 40.19
CA LEU A 237 -8.12 -12.86 41.55
C LEU A 237 -7.19 -11.94 42.36
N PRO A 238 -7.68 -11.23 43.40
CA PRO A 238 -6.80 -10.46 44.27
C PRO A 238 -5.89 -11.42 45.05
N GLY A 239 -4.59 -11.17 44.96
CA GLY A 239 -3.54 -11.96 45.57
C GLY A 239 -3.67 -12.08 47.09
N ARG A 240 -3.59 -13.32 47.58
CA ARG A 240 -3.29 -13.60 48.98
C ARG A 240 -1.86 -13.16 49.28
N ARG A 241 -1.68 -12.26 50.23
CA ARG A 241 -0.38 -11.96 50.84
C ARG A 241 0.07 -13.17 51.68
N PRO A 242 1.33 -13.64 51.57
CA PRO A 242 1.93 -14.47 52.61
C PRO A 242 2.32 -13.59 53.79
N GLY A 243 1.87 -13.95 55.00
CA GLY A 243 2.34 -13.35 56.25
C GLY A 243 3.73 -13.85 56.64
N PRO A 244 4.48 -13.11 57.47
CA PRO A 244 5.83 -13.48 57.85
C PRO A 244 5.82 -14.62 58.88
N SER A 245 6.66 -15.64 58.64
CA SER A 245 6.99 -16.67 59.62
C SER A 245 7.95 -16.11 60.65
N GLY A 246 7.51 -16.08 61.91
CA GLY A 246 8.36 -16.21 63.09
C GLY A 246 8.34 -17.65 63.57
#